data_AF-A0AB37URJ5-F1
#
_entry.id   AF-A0AB37URJ5-F1
#
_cell.length_a   1.000
_cell.length_b   1.000
_cell.length_c   1.000
_cell.angle_alpha   90.00
_cell.angle_beta   90.00
_cell.angle_gamma   90.00
#
_symmetry.space_group_name_H-M   'P 1'
#
loop_
_entity.id
_entity.type
_entity.pdbx_description
1 polymer ?
#
loop_
_entity_poly.entity_id
_entity_poly.type
_entity_poly.pdbx_seq_one_letter_code
_entity_poly.pdbx_strand_id
1 'polypeptide(L)'
;MPNQQTDKLSQTWAKTATQALQGKTISHVTYQYPEQKDELGWTTSAPVIVFEDGTQLIPIADEEMNEAGAFCIIEESIENIIPPI
;
A
#
# COMPACT_ATOMS: atom_id res chain seq x y z
N MET A 1 27.96 1.49 0.92
CA MET A 1 27.31 2.38 1.90
C MET A 1 26.02 2.85 1.27
N PRO A 2 24.87 2.83 1.97
CA PRO A 2 23.65 3.36 1.38
C PRO A 2 23.89 4.83 0.99
N ASN A 3 23.40 5.19 -0.18
CA ASN A 3 23.50 6.55 -0.70
C ASN A 3 22.66 7.46 0.23
N GLN A 4 23.21 8.61 0.66
CA GLN A 4 22.52 9.55 1.55
C GLN A 4 21.14 9.99 1.03
N GLN A 5 20.93 9.89 -0.29
CA GLN A 5 19.66 10.14 -0.95
C GLN A 5 18.64 9.00 -0.72
N THR A 6 19.08 7.74 -0.80
CA THR A 6 18.25 6.55 -0.49
C THR A 6 17.83 6.56 0.98
N ASP A 7 18.72 6.95 1.90
CA ASP A 7 18.40 7.05 3.33
C ASP A 7 17.35 8.13 3.64
N LYS A 8 17.35 9.24 2.89
CA LYS A 8 16.32 10.28 3.04
C LYS A 8 14.97 9.84 2.47
N LEU A 9 14.99 9.15 1.32
CA LEU A 9 13.78 8.62 0.70
C LEU A 9 13.13 7.56 1.60
N SER A 10 13.92 6.63 2.15
CA SER A 10 13.42 5.59 3.06
C SER A 10 12.79 6.19 4.32
N GLN A 11 13.41 7.20 4.92
CA GLN A 11 12.84 7.90 6.08
C GLN A 11 11.54 8.64 5.74
N THR A 12 11.46 9.25 4.55
CA THR A 12 10.27 9.98 4.11
C THR A 12 9.08 9.05 3.93
N TRP A 13 9.28 7.93 3.22
CA TRP A 13 8.23 6.94 2.99
C TRP A 13 7.86 6.18 4.26
N ALA A 14 8.84 5.82 5.10
CA ALA A 14 8.57 5.22 6.40
C ALA A 14 7.74 6.14 7.31
N LYS A 15 8.03 7.44 7.32
CA LYS A 15 7.23 8.42 8.06
C LYS A 15 5.81 8.51 7.52
N THR A 16 5.64 8.55 6.20
CA THR A 16 4.33 8.60 5.54
C THR A 16 3.50 7.35 5.87
N ALA A 17 4.11 6.17 5.74
CA ALA A 17 3.48 4.90 6.08
C ALA A 17 3.09 4.82 7.57
N THR A 18 3.96 5.31 8.46
CA THR A 18 3.67 5.35 9.90
C THR A 18 2.50 6.26 10.19
N GLN A 19 2.46 7.46 9.62
CA GLN A 19 1.35 8.40 9.79
C GLN A 19 0.04 7.82 9.26
N ALA A 20 0.10 7.09 8.15
CA ALA A 20 -1.07 6.49 7.52
C ALA A 20 -1.54 5.20 8.18
N LEU A 21 -0.73 4.47 8.97
CA LEU A 21 -1.12 3.14 9.46
C LEU A 21 -1.05 2.99 10.98
N GLN A 22 -0.27 3.82 11.68
CA GLN A 22 -0.04 3.66 13.10
C GLN A 22 -1.33 3.84 13.91
N GLY A 23 -1.64 2.84 14.74
CA GLY A 23 -2.81 2.86 15.61
C GLY A 23 -4.10 2.39 14.94
N LYS A 24 -4.09 2.04 13.64
CA LYS A 24 -5.24 1.42 12.99
C LYS A 24 -5.41 -0.03 13.46
N THR A 25 -6.66 -0.44 13.67
CA THR A 25 -7.04 -1.81 14.02
C THR A 25 -7.51 -2.54 12.78
N ILE A 26 -6.98 -3.73 12.51
CA ILE A 26 -7.46 -4.57 11.40
C ILE A 26 -8.88 -5.06 11.75
N SER A 27 -9.84 -4.76 10.87
CA SER A 27 -11.19 -5.31 10.94
C SER A 27 -11.23 -6.72 10.35
N HIS A 28 -10.78 -6.86 9.10
CA HIS A 28 -10.74 -8.14 8.38
C HIS A 28 -9.79 -8.06 7.18
N VAL A 29 -9.56 -9.21 6.54
CA VAL A 29 -8.84 -9.34 5.28
C VAL A 29 -9.82 -9.84 4.22
N THR A 30 -9.80 -9.22 3.05
CA THR A 30 -10.62 -9.62 1.89
C THR A 30 -9.76 -9.63 0.63
N TYR A 31 -10.36 -9.88 -0.54
CA TYR A 31 -9.77 -9.59 -1.84
C TYR A 31 -10.44 -8.35 -2.44
N GLN A 32 -9.72 -7.64 -3.30
CA GLN A 32 -10.30 -6.57 -4.09
C GLN A 32 -11.55 -7.05 -4.83
N TYR A 33 -12.61 -6.26 -4.72
CA TYR A 33 -13.81 -6.48 -5.51
C TYR A 33 -13.48 -6.34 -7.00
N PRO A 34 -14.16 -7.09 -7.90
CA PRO A 34 -13.91 -7.02 -9.33
C PRO A 34 -13.98 -5.59 -9.90
N GLU A 35 -14.93 -4.80 -9.41
CA GLU A 35 -15.14 -3.39 -9.82
C GLU A 35 -13.92 -2.52 -9.49
N GLN A 36 -13.39 -2.59 -8.27
CA GLN A 36 -12.19 -1.85 -7.86
C GLN A 36 -10.96 -2.30 -8.65
N LYS A 37 -10.83 -3.62 -8.90
CA LYS A 37 -9.75 -4.17 -9.72
C LYS A 37 -9.78 -3.57 -11.13
N ASP A 38 -10.97 -3.47 -11.72
CA ASP A 38 -11.16 -2.92 -13.07
C ASP A 38 -10.94 -1.41 -13.10
N GLU A 39 -11.42 -0.66 -12.10
CA GLU A 39 -11.19 0.78 -11.96
C GLU A 39 -9.69 1.13 -11.83
N LEU A 40 -8.93 0.30 -11.10
CA LEU A 40 -7.48 0.44 -10.94
C LEU A 40 -6.69 -0.09 -12.15
N GLY A 41 -7.36 -0.70 -13.14
CA GLY A 41 -6.74 -1.27 -14.32
C GLY A 41 -5.91 -2.53 -14.06
N TRP A 42 -6.19 -3.24 -12.96
CA TRP A 42 -5.41 -4.41 -12.56
C TRP A 42 -5.94 -5.70 -13.21
N THR A 43 -5.01 -6.61 -13.54
CA THR A 43 -5.31 -7.88 -14.20
C THR A 43 -5.67 -8.99 -13.22
N THR A 44 -5.29 -8.85 -11.94
CA THR A 44 -5.57 -9.80 -10.85
C THR A 44 -6.01 -9.06 -9.59
N SER A 45 -6.79 -9.73 -8.73
CA SER A 45 -7.20 -9.15 -7.43
C SER A 45 -6.12 -9.38 -6.38
N ALA A 46 -5.72 -8.31 -5.69
CA ALA A 46 -4.84 -8.40 -4.53
C ALA A 46 -5.62 -8.68 -3.24
N PRO A 47 -4.99 -9.30 -2.22
CA PRO A 47 -5.55 -9.30 -0.87
C PRO A 47 -5.59 -7.86 -0.33
N VAL A 48 -6.62 -7.52 0.44
CA VAL A 48 -6.84 -6.19 1.01
C VAL A 48 -6.97 -6.33 2.51
N ILE A 49 -6.15 -5.56 3.25
CA ILE A 49 -6.32 -5.40 4.69
C ILE A 49 -7.27 -4.23 4.90
N VAL A 50 -8.40 -4.48 5.55
CA VAL A 50 -9.41 -3.47 5.85
C VAL A 50 -9.33 -3.13 7.34
N PHE A 51 -9.21 -1.84 7.64
CA PHE A 51 -9.16 -1.33 9.01
C PHE A 51 -10.56 -0.93 9.50
N GLU A 52 -10.74 -0.86 10.82
CA GLU A 52 -12.04 -0.50 11.45
C GLU A 52 -12.55 0.89 11.05
N ASP A 53 -11.65 1.82 10.69
CA ASP A 53 -11.98 3.16 10.20
C ASP A 53 -12.32 3.21 8.70
N GLY A 54 -12.38 2.04 8.03
CA GLY A 54 -12.66 1.92 6.60
C GLY A 54 -11.44 2.08 5.69
N THR A 55 -10.26 2.37 6.25
CA THR A 55 -9.02 2.44 5.47
C THR A 55 -8.69 1.08 4.86
N GLN A 56 -8.11 1.10 3.66
CA GLN A 56 -7.69 -0.11 2.95
C GLN A 56 -6.20 -0.05 2.65
N LEU A 57 -5.48 -1.16 2.89
CA LEU A 57 -4.10 -1.35 2.48
C LEU A 57 -4.04 -2.50 1.46
N ILE A 58 -3.51 -2.20 0.28
CA ILE A 58 -3.48 -3.09 -0.87
C ILE A 58 -2.02 -3.25 -1.32
N PRO A 59 -1.46 -4.48 -1.30
CA PRO A 59 -0.14 -4.74 -1.86
C PRO A 59 -0.21 -4.69 -3.39
N ILE A 60 0.76 -4.01 -3.99
CA ILE A 60 0.93 -3.89 -5.43
C ILE A 60 2.03 -4.87 -5.83
N ALA A 61 1.76 -5.67 -6.87
CA ALA A 61 2.72 -6.65 -7.37
C ALA A 61 3.92 -5.97 -8.04
N ASP A 62 5.11 -6.49 -7.76
CA ASP A 62 6.24 -6.45 -8.69
C ASP A 62 6.22 -7.76 -9.50
N GLU A 63 6.25 -7.66 -10.84
CA GLU A 63 6.00 -8.80 -11.74
C GLU A 63 7.15 -9.83 -11.75
N GLU A 64 8.35 -9.48 -11.29
CA GLU A 64 9.54 -10.35 -11.36
C GLU A 64 9.86 -11.09 -10.05
N MET A 65 9.15 -10.80 -8.95
CA MET A 65 9.33 -11.38 -7.59
C MET A 65 10.74 -11.23 -6.99
N ASN A 66 11.62 -10.47 -7.64
CA ASN A 66 12.96 -10.12 -7.19
C ASN A 66 13.01 -8.68 -6.62
N GLU A 67 11.98 -7.85 -6.86
CA GLU A 67 11.83 -6.54 -6.28
C GLU A 67 10.72 -6.50 -5.22
N ALA A 68 10.78 -5.49 -4.36
CA ALA A 68 9.75 -5.26 -3.36
C ALA A 68 8.51 -4.61 -4.01
N GLY A 69 7.32 -5.09 -3.66
CA GLY A 69 6.06 -4.47 -4.08
C GLY A 69 5.80 -3.14 -3.36
N ALA A 70 5.01 -2.27 -4.01
CA ALA A 70 4.51 -1.05 -3.39
C ALA A 70 3.26 -1.32 -2.54
N PHE A 71 2.88 -0.37 -1.69
CA PHE A 71 1.60 -0.40 -0.99
C PHE A 71 0.71 0.76 -1.44
N CYS A 72 -0.55 0.47 -1.76
CA CYS A 72 -1.59 1.49 -1.92
C CYS A 72 -2.42 1.56 -0.63
N ILE A 73 -2.61 2.78 -0.12
CA ILE A 73 -3.49 3.08 1.02
C ILE A 73 -4.64 3.94 0.52
N ILE A 74 -5.87 3.54 0.80
CA ILE A 74 -7.09 4.28 0.43
C ILE A 74 -7.81 4.72 1.71
N GLU A 75 -8.03 6.03 1.87
CA GLU A 75 -8.74 6.66 3.00
C GLU A 75 -9.83 7.61 2.49
N GLU A 76 -11.11 7.40 2.80
CA GLU A 76 -12.22 8.30 2.45
C GLU A 76 -12.19 8.84 0.98
N SER A 77 -11.65 8.07 0.02
CA SER A 77 -11.40 8.40 -1.41
C SER A 77 -10.07 9.10 -1.77
N ILE A 78 -9.13 9.23 -0.83
CA ILE A 78 -7.75 9.65 -1.08
C ILE A 78 -6.89 8.40 -1.26
N GLU A 79 -6.12 8.36 -2.35
CA GLU A 79 -5.15 7.30 -2.64
C GLU A 79 -3.72 7.76 -2.32
N ASN A 80 -3.01 7.00 -1.50
CA ASN A 80 -1.60 7.19 -1.18
C ASN A 80 -0.80 5.96 -1.60
N ILE A 81 0.21 6.13 -2.46
CA ILE A 81 1.11 5.05 -2.88
C ILE A 81 2.44 5.17 -2.14
N ILE A 82 2.84 4.11 -1.44
CA ILE A 82 4.13 3.96 -0.76
C ILE A 82 5.01 3.05 -1.64
N PRO A 83 6.04 3.60 -2.31
CA PRO A 83 6.87 2.83 -3.24
C PRO A 83 7.96 2.02 -2.50
N PRO A 84 8.52 0.97 -3.16
CA PRO A 84 9.77 0.35 -2.74
C PRO A 84 10.96 1.33 -2.85
N ILE A 85 12.06 1.04 -2.15
CA ILE A 85 13.27 1.88 -2.03
C ILE A 85 14.55 1.09 -2.30
#